data_AF-A0A7V4FKQ6-F1
#
_entry.id   AF-A0A7V4FKQ6-F1
#
_cell.length_a   1.000
_cell.length_b   1.000
_cell.length_c   1.000
_cell.angle_alpha   90.00
_cell.angle_beta   90.00
_cell.angle_gamma   90.00
#
_symmetry.space_group_name_H-M   'P 1'
#
loop_
_entity.id
_entity.type
_entity.pdbx_description
1 polymer ?
#
loop_
_entity_poly.entity_id
_entity_poly.type
_entity_poly.pdbx_seq_one_letter_code
_entity_poly.pdbx_strand_id
1 'polypeptide(L)'
;MEKLKTTYKTSVVNMPAQKSESRRLSVIKPSGSRDSAGGHPKIFNLVPRIIESSGFDIFNYRSVFEDEETKSLIREGKTIGCFYIESPGMRSLLKRTDCHTFEMLTAVSSVIRPGVAESGMMKEFIERHKNPKLRKYLVPEMEKYLAETYGVMIYQEDVIKVAHHIVGLTLEEADLLRRAM
;
A
#
# COMPACT_ATOMS: atom_id res chain seq x y z
N MET A 1 -9.86 30.66 36.77
CA MET A 1 -9.82 30.85 35.30
C MET A 1 -8.36 30.88 34.88
N GLU A 2 -7.80 29.74 34.48
CA GLU A 2 -6.41 29.65 34.06
C GLU A 2 -6.36 28.76 32.80
N LYS A 3 -6.06 29.38 31.66
CA LYS A 3 -6.05 28.72 30.35
C LYS A 3 -4.65 28.11 30.13
N LEU A 4 -4.55 26.79 30.26
CA LEU A 4 -3.40 26.01 29.77
C LEU A 4 -3.44 25.98 28.23
N LYS A 5 -2.58 26.79 27.60
CA LYS A 5 -2.23 26.66 26.18
C LYS A 5 -1.18 25.56 26.05
N THR A 6 -1.59 24.37 25.65
CA THR A 6 -0.65 23.30 25.24
C THR A 6 -0.33 23.49 23.76
N THR A 7 0.84 24.07 23.49
CA THR A 7 1.40 24.25 22.15
C THR A 7 1.98 22.91 21.67
N TYR A 8 1.36 22.27 20.69
CA TYR A 8 1.93 21.10 20.01
C TYR A 8 3.06 21.57 19.09
N LYS A 9 4.30 21.20 19.43
CA LYS A 9 5.49 21.44 18.61
C LYS A 9 5.53 20.38 17.51
N THR A 10 5.17 20.74 16.29
CA THR A 10 5.38 19.89 15.11
C THR A 10 6.87 19.88 14.80
N SER A 11 7.58 18.85 15.25
CA SER A 11 8.96 18.58 14.85
C SER A 11 8.95 18.00 13.44
N VAL A 12 9.08 18.85 12.43
CA VAL A 12 9.38 18.41 11.07
C VAL A 12 10.82 17.90 11.07
N VAL A 13 11.00 16.58 11.07
CA VAL A 13 12.31 15.96 10.86
C VAL A 13 12.63 16.07 9.37
N ASN A 14 13.43 17.08 9.01
CA ASN A 14 14.07 17.14 7.69
C ASN A 14 15.08 15.98 7.57
N MET A 15 14.83 15.03 6.66
CA MET A 15 15.84 14.08 6.21
C MET A 15 16.71 14.73 5.13
N PRO A 16 18.02 14.91 5.33
CA PRO A 16 18.92 15.22 4.23
C PRO A 16 19.18 13.94 3.41
N ALA A 17 19.06 14.05 2.09
CA ALA A 17 19.52 13.02 1.17
C ALA A 17 21.04 13.14 0.97
N GLN A 18 21.85 12.17 1.41
CA GLN A 18 23.22 12.00 0.89
C GLN A 18 23.70 10.53 0.83
N LYS A 19 24.33 10.27 -0.32
CA LYS A 19 25.07 9.14 -0.89
C LYS A 19 25.80 8.13 0.02
N SER A 20 25.79 6.90 -0.50
CA SER A 20 26.81 5.83 -0.48
C SER A 20 28.08 6.07 0.37
N GLU A 21 28.20 5.35 1.49
CA GLU A 21 29.49 4.91 2.00
C GLU A 21 29.33 3.58 2.78
N SER A 22 30.10 2.59 2.34
CA SER A 22 30.29 1.30 2.99
C SER A 22 30.95 1.50 4.36
N ARG A 23 30.21 1.28 5.45
CA ARG A 23 30.79 1.03 6.78
C ARG A 23 30.09 -0.17 7.41
N ARG A 24 30.91 -1.15 7.81
CA ARG A 24 30.54 -2.34 8.58
C ARG A 24 29.49 -1.96 9.65
N LEU A 25 28.27 -2.47 9.50
CA LEU A 25 27.30 -2.49 10.58
C LEU A 25 27.86 -3.35 11.72
N SER A 26 28.42 -2.69 12.73
CA SER A 26 28.47 -3.24 14.06
C SER A 26 27.02 -3.47 14.51
N VAL A 27 26.62 -4.72 14.57
CA VAL A 27 25.32 -5.17 15.09
C VAL A 27 25.12 -4.52 16.46
N ILE A 28 24.14 -3.62 16.56
CA ILE A 28 23.69 -3.05 17.84
C ILE A 28 23.20 -4.22 18.68
N LYS A 29 23.95 -4.59 19.73
CA LYS A 29 23.48 -5.59 20.70
C LYS A 29 22.33 -4.97 21.50
N PRO A 30 21.13 -5.56 21.49
CA PRO A 30 20.04 -5.07 22.32
C PRO A 30 20.38 -5.32 23.79
N SER A 31 20.46 -4.26 24.60
CA SER A 31 20.48 -4.35 26.06
C SER A 31 19.05 -4.59 26.53
N GLY A 32 18.67 -5.85 26.70
CA GLY A 32 17.38 -6.26 27.24
C GLY A 32 17.56 -7.28 28.38
N SER A 33 16.87 -7.05 29.49
CA SER A 33 16.69 -8.00 30.58
C SER A 33 16.18 -9.34 30.04
N ARG A 34 16.82 -10.43 30.47
CA ARG A 34 16.46 -11.80 30.05
C ARG A 34 15.30 -12.31 30.90
N ASP A 35 14.18 -12.62 30.27
CA ASP A 35 13.19 -13.53 30.85
C ASP A 35 13.61 -14.97 30.55
N SER A 36 13.56 -15.80 31.59
CA SER A 36 14.10 -17.16 31.69
C SER A 36 13.29 -18.24 30.95
N ALA A 37 12.82 -17.96 29.73
CA ALA A 37 12.15 -18.96 28.89
C ALA A 37 12.27 -18.64 27.40
N GLY A 38 13.41 -18.98 26.78
CA GLY A 38 13.55 -19.33 25.34
C GLY A 38 13.02 -18.37 24.26
N GLY A 39 12.55 -17.17 24.58
CA GLY A 39 11.91 -16.25 23.66
C GLY A 39 12.89 -15.29 23.00
N HIS A 40 12.79 -15.13 21.68
CA HIS A 40 13.47 -14.07 20.96
C HIS A 40 13.21 -12.70 21.64
N PRO A 41 14.21 -11.82 21.72
CA PRO A 41 14.04 -10.51 22.36
C PRO A 41 12.92 -9.74 21.66
N LYS A 42 11.86 -9.39 22.40
CA LYS A 42 10.77 -8.57 21.89
C LYS A 42 11.30 -7.15 21.70
N ILE A 43 11.37 -6.72 20.44
CA ILE A 43 11.87 -5.38 20.05
C ILE A 43 10.80 -4.30 20.31
N PHE A 44 9.51 -4.70 20.41
CA PHE A 44 8.39 -3.80 20.63
C PHE A 44 7.39 -4.38 21.64
N ASN A 45 6.70 -3.50 22.34
CA ASN A 45 5.54 -3.86 23.16
C ASN A 45 4.43 -4.38 22.24
N LEU A 46 3.71 -5.40 22.71
CA LEU A 46 2.54 -5.94 22.00
C LEU A 46 1.47 -4.85 21.94
N VAL A 47 0.97 -4.57 20.73
CA VAL A 47 -0.23 -3.74 20.56
C VAL A 47 -1.42 -4.54 21.13
N PRO A 48 -2.20 -3.98 22.07
CA PRO A 48 -3.35 -4.68 22.62
C PRO A 48 -4.36 -4.97 21.51
N ARG A 49 -4.92 -6.20 21.51
CA ARG A 49 -5.91 -6.65 20.53
C ARG A 49 -7.16 -5.78 20.53
N ILE A 50 -7.65 -5.50 21.72
CA ILE A 50 -8.82 -4.66 21.93
C ILE A 50 -8.31 -3.34 22.46
N ILE A 51 -8.71 -2.26 21.80
CA ILE A 51 -8.52 -0.93 22.34
C ILE A 51 -9.60 -0.75 23.41
N GLU A 52 -9.24 -0.86 24.69
CA GLU A 52 -10.18 -0.90 25.82
C GLU A 52 -11.16 0.29 25.83
N SER A 53 -10.73 1.46 25.35
CA SER A 53 -11.56 2.66 25.29
C SER A 53 -12.65 2.64 24.21
N SER A 54 -12.49 1.84 23.14
CA SER A 54 -13.44 1.78 22.02
C SER A 54 -14.08 0.40 21.82
N GLY A 55 -13.54 -0.65 22.45
CA GLY A 55 -13.94 -2.03 22.20
C GLY A 55 -13.58 -2.53 20.80
N PHE A 56 -12.82 -1.75 20.03
CA PHE A 56 -12.45 -2.08 18.65
C PHE A 56 -11.38 -3.17 18.63
N ASP A 57 -11.70 -4.30 17.98
CA ASP A 57 -10.76 -5.40 17.73
C ASP A 57 -10.03 -5.17 16.40
N ILE A 58 -8.78 -4.72 16.48
CA ILE A 58 -7.94 -4.45 15.31
C ILE A 58 -7.62 -5.71 14.49
N PHE A 59 -7.82 -6.90 15.08
CA PHE A 59 -7.58 -8.19 14.43
C PHE A 59 -8.86 -8.78 13.81
N ASN A 60 -10.02 -8.15 13.98
CA ASN A 60 -11.23 -8.53 13.25
C ASN A 60 -11.18 -7.94 11.83
N TYR A 61 -10.33 -8.51 10.98
CA TYR A 61 -10.08 -8.01 9.63
C TYR A 61 -11.33 -7.87 8.78
N ARG A 62 -12.30 -8.78 8.94
CA ARG A 62 -13.57 -8.70 8.21
C ARG A 62 -14.32 -7.43 8.55
N SER A 63 -14.50 -7.14 9.84
CA SER A 63 -15.16 -5.90 10.28
C SER A 63 -14.39 -4.66 9.81
N VAL A 64 -13.06 -4.70 9.81
CA VAL A 64 -12.22 -3.59 9.34
C VAL A 64 -12.41 -3.33 7.84
N PHE A 65 -12.44 -4.38 7.01
CA PHE A 65 -12.58 -4.24 5.56
C PHE A 65 -14.02 -3.95 5.12
N GLU A 66 -15.01 -4.35 5.91
CA GLU A 66 -16.44 -4.15 5.61
C GLU A 66 -17.01 -2.85 6.18
N ASP A 67 -16.25 -2.08 6.98
CA ASP A 67 -16.72 -0.84 7.61
C ASP A 67 -17.07 0.26 6.60
N GLU A 68 -18.37 0.56 6.48
CA GLU A 68 -18.88 1.52 5.50
C GLU A 68 -18.52 2.97 5.82
N GLU A 69 -18.36 3.33 7.10
CA GLU A 69 -17.93 4.67 7.49
C GLU A 69 -16.49 4.94 7.03
N THR A 70 -15.57 4.01 7.27
CA THR A 70 -14.20 4.06 6.76
C THR A 70 -14.17 4.15 5.24
N LYS A 71 -14.95 3.32 4.53
CA LYS A 71 -15.05 3.38 3.07
C LYS A 71 -15.56 4.73 2.57
N SER A 72 -16.56 5.32 3.22
CA SER A 72 -17.07 6.66 2.90
C SER A 72 -15.99 7.73 3.07
N LEU A 73 -15.25 7.71 4.18
CA LEU A 73 -14.14 8.65 4.40
C LEU A 73 -13.05 8.52 3.32
N ILE A 74 -12.69 7.30 2.94
CA ILE A 74 -11.70 7.03 1.88
C ILE A 74 -12.20 7.54 0.52
N ARG A 75 -13.44 7.18 0.15
CA ARG A 75 -14.09 7.61 -1.10
C ARG A 75 -14.16 9.14 -1.23
N GLU A 76 -14.45 9.82 -0.12
CA GLU A 76 -14.50 11.27 -0.05
C GLU A 76 -13.11 11.92 0.10
N GLY A 77 -12.03 11.14 0.11
CA GLY A 77 -10.66 11.62 0.31
C GLY A 77 -10.44 12.34 1.64
N LYS A 78 -11.23 12.01 2.67
CA LYS A 78 -11.14 12.54 4.04
C LYS A 78 -10.13 11.73 4.86
N THR A 79 -8.90 11.66 4.39
CA THR A 79 -7.86 10.73 4.87
C THR A 79 -6.63 11.44 5.46
N ILE A 80 -6.78 12.68 5.94
CA ILE A 80 -5.70 13.40 6.61
C ILE A 80 -5.32 12.64 7.89
N GLY A 81 -4.03 12.32 8.07
CA GLY A 81 -3.56 11.52 9.19
C GLY A 81 -3.67 10.01 8.98
N CYS A 82 -4.23 9.56 7.86
CA CYS A 82 -4.20 8.15 7.47
C CYS A 82 -2.89 7.83 6.76
N PHE A 83 -2.18 6.82 7.27
CA PHE A 83 -0.92 6.34 6.68
C PHE A 83 -1.09 6.02 5.18
N TYR A 84 -0.09 6.39 4.38
CA TYR A 84 -0.02 6.22 2.92
C TYR A 84 -1.03 7.03 2.08
N ILE A 85 -2.21 7.38 2.62
CA ILE A 85 -3.32 7.91 1.82
C ILE A 85 -3.70 9.37 2.08
N GLU A 86 -2.86 10.12 2.78
CA GLU A 86 -3.14 11.52 3.17
C GLU A 86 -2.76 12.58 2.13
N SER A 87 -1.88 12.25 1.17
CA SER A 87 -1.32 13.27 0.27
C SER A 87 -2.41 13.93 -0.58
N PRO A 88 -2.27 15.22 -0.99
CA PRO A 88 -3.27 15.89 -1.84
C PRO A 88 -3.55 15.13 -3.14
N GLY A 89 -2.51 14.62 -3.79
CA GLY A 89 -2.63 13.82 -5.01
C GLY A 89 -3.40 12.51 -4.76
N MET A 90 -3.09 11.81 -3.67
CA MET A 90 -3.78 10.57 -3.32
C MET A 90 -5.26 10.80 -3.04
N ARG A 91 -5.59 11.81 -2.21
CA ARG A 91 -6.98 12.18 -1.91
C ARG A 91 -7.78 12.53 -3.16
N SER A 92 -7.16 13.23 -4.12
CA SER A 92 -7.78 13.51 -5.42
C SER A 92 -8.03 12.23 -6.21
N LEU A 93 -7.07 11.31 -6.21
CA LEU A 93 -7.19 10.03 -6.90
C LEU A 93 -8.29 9.14 -6.30
N LEU A 94 -8.36 9.01 -4.97
CA LEU A 94 -9.41 8.26 -4.26
C LEU A 94 -10.82 8.71 -4.66
N LYS A 95 -11.04 10.04 -4.71
CA LYS A 95 -12.31 10.64 -5.16
C LYS A 95 -12.60 10.31 -6.62
N ARG A 96 -11.58 10.42 -7.48
CA ARG A 96 -11.74 10.18 -8.92
C ARG A 96 -12.05 8.73 -9.23
N THR A 97 -11.61 7.78 -8.42
CA THR A 97 -11.84 6.35 -8.61
C THR A 97 -12.97 5.79 -7.76
N ASP A 98 -13.70 6.62 -7.00
CA ASP A 98 -14.76 6.15 -6.09
C ASP A 98 -14.25 4.99 -5.19
N CYS A 99 -13.07 5.16 -4.58
CA CYS A 99 -12.37 4.05 -3.92
C CYS A 99 -13.15 3.49 -2.71
N HIS A 100 -13.60 2.23 -2.80
CA HIS A 100 -14.47 1.61 -1.79
C HIS A 100 -14.15 0.14 -1.46
N THR A 101 -13.10 -0.42 -2.05
CA THR A 101 -12.59 -1.76 -1.71
C THR A 101 -11.10 -1.70 -1.38
N PHE A 102 -10.63 -2.68 -0.63
CA PHE A 102 -9.22 -2.78 -0.26
C PHE A 102 -8.31 -3.02 -1.47
N GLU A 103 -8.76 -3.82 -2.44
CA GLU A 103 -8.04 -4.11 -3.68
C GLU A 103 -7.87 -2.84 -4.51
N MET A 104 -8.92 -2.03 -4.61
CA MET A 104 -8.87 -0.76 -5.31
C MET A 104 -7.95 0.23 -4.60
N LEU A 105 -7.97 0.27 -3.27
CA LEU A 105 -7.07 1.10 -2.47
C LEU A 105 -5.61 0.73 -2.73
N THR A 106 -5.32 -0.57 -2.78
CA THR A 106 -4.01 -1.13 -3.11
C THR A 106 -3.56 -0.73 -4.52
N ALA A 107 -4.44 -0.85 -5.52
CA ALA A 107 -4.16 -0.47 -6.90
C ALA A 107 -3.91 1.04 -7.04
N VAL A 108 -4.78 1.87 -6.45
CA VAL A 108 -4.67 3.34 -6.41
C VAL A 108 -3.37 3.78 -5.74
N SER A 109 -2.98 3.12 -4.64
CA SER A 109 -1.70 3.38 -3.96
C SER A 109 -0.48 3.05 -4.83
N SER A 110 -0.64 2.11 -5.76
CA SER A 110 0.43 1.65 -6.62
C SER A 110 0.62 2.53 -7.85
N VAL A 111 -0.46 3.01 -8.47
CA VAL A 111 -0.40 3.80 -9.71
C VAL A 111 0.04 5.25 -9.51
N ILE A 112 -0.07 5.81 -8.31
CA ILE A 112 0.30 7.20 -8.06
C ILE A 112 1.83 7.43 -7.97
N ARG A 113 2.62 6.35 -7.91
CA ARG A 113 4.08 6.46 -7.78
C ARG A 113 4.65 7.18 -9.01
N PRO A 114 5.66 8.06 -8.88
CA PRO A 114 6.13 8.92 -9.97
C PRO A 114 6.35 8.19 -11.31
N GLY A 115 7.05 7.05 -11.30
CA GLY A 115 7.30 6.29 -12.54
C GLY A 115 6.06 5.72 -13.23
N VAL A 116 5.00 5.39 -12.48
CA VAL A 116 3.74 4.84 -13.04
C VAL A 116 2.78 5.96 -13.43
N ALA A 117 2.80 7.07 -12.69
CA ALA A 117 1.98 8.24 -12.98
C ALA A 117 2.43 8.93 -14.28
N GLU A 118 3.74 9.00 -14.52
CA GLU A 118 4.34 9.63 -15.69
C GLU A 118 4.20 8.81 -16.98
N SER A 119 4.07 7.48 -16.88
CA SER A 119 3.96 6.57 -18.04
C SER A 119 2.58 6.56 -18.72
N GLY A 120 1.60 7.29 -18.17
CA GLY A 120 0.21 7.28 -18.64
C GLY A 120 -0.62 6.09 -18.12
N MET A 121 0.01 5.13 -17.43
CA MET A 121 -0.68 3.96 -16.86
C MET A 121 -1.73 4.35 -15.83
N MET A 122 -1.46 5.37 -15.00
CA MET A 122 -2.44 5.90 -14.05
C MET A 122 -3.70 6.41 -14.77
N LYS A 123 -3.54 7.11 -15.91
CA LYS A 123 -4.66 7.62 -16.69
C LYS A 123 -5.48 6.47 -17.26
N GLU A 124 -4.81 5.49 -17.87
CA GLU A 124 -5.44 4.30 -18.45
C GLU A 124 -6.25 3.52 -17.40
N PHE A 125 -5.67 3.29 -16.21
CA PHE A 125 -6.35 2.63 -15.11
C PHE A 125 -7.65 3.34 -14.72
N ILE A 126 -7.60 4.68 -14.55
CA ILE A 126 -8.79 5.48 -14.17
C ILE A 126 -9.86 5.44 -15.26
N GLU A 127 -9.48 5.54 -16.54
CA GLU A 127 -10.43 5.52 -17.66
C GLU A 127 -11.13 4.15 -17.80
N ARG A 128 -10.38 3.06 -17.67
CA ARG A 128 -10.91 1.69 -17.72
C ARG A 128 -11.73 1.30 -16.49
N HIS A 129 -11.37 1.86 -15.33
CA HIS A 129 -12.16 1.72 -14.13
C HIS A 129 -13.56 2.31 -14.33
N LYS A 130 -13.63 3.55 -14.84
CA LYS A 130 -14.89 4.28 -15.05
C LYS A 130 -15.72 3.78 -16.22
N ASN A 131 -15.07 3.27 -17.27
CA ASN A 131 -15.75 2.85 -18.48
C ASN A 131 -15.37 1.40 -18.85
N PRO A 132 -16.26 0.44 -18.58
CA PRO A 132 -16.05 -0.96 -18.96
C PRO A 132 -15.76 -1.18 -20.44
N LYS A 133 -16.25 -0.31 -21.34
CA LYS A 133 -15.99 -0.43 -22.79
C LYS A 133 -14.54 -0.13 -23.18
N LEU A 134 -13.76 0.51 -22.30
CA LEU A 134 -12.35 0.80 -22.53
C LEU A 134 -11.43 -0.31 -22.02
N ARG A 135 -11.96 -1.33 -21.33
CA ARG A 135 -11.17 -2.47 -20.86
C ARG A 135 -10.69 -3.26 -22.06
N LYS A 136 -9.38 -3.21 -22.30
CA LYS A 136 -8.73 -3.87 -23.42
C LYS A 136 -7.67 -4.83 -22.90
N TYR A 137 -7.73 -6.05 -23.39
CA TYR A 137 -6.73 -7.07 -23.14
C TYR A 137 -6.00 -7.36 -24.46
N LEU A 138 -4.70 -7.63 -24.38
CA LEU A 138 -3.91 -7.94 -25.58
C LEU A 138 -4.37 -9.25 -26.20
N VAL A 139 -4.67 -10.22 -25.35
CA VAL A 139 -5.33 -11.49 -25.69
C VAL A 139 -6.44 -11.78 -24.66
N PRO A 140 -7.56 -12.44 -25.04
CA PRO A 140 -8.70 -12.68 -24.14
C PRO A 140 -8.33 -13.37 -22.82
N GLU A 141 -7.37 -14.29 -22.84
CA GLU A 141 -6.94 -15.09 -21.69
C GLU A 141 -6.34 -14.23 -20.57
N MET A 142 -5.84 -13.03 -20.88
CA MET A 142 -5.30 -12.11 -19.88
C MET A 142 -6.36 -11.58 -18.91
N GLU A 143 -7.63 -11.55 -19.32
CA GLU A 143 -8.71 -11.08 -18.45
C GLU A 143 -8.75 -11.87 -17.14
N LYS A 144 -8.54 -13.18 -17.19
CA LYS A 144 -8.50 -14.04 -15.99
C LYS A 144 -7.47 -13.58 -14.95
N TYR A 145 -6.36 -13.00 -15.39
CA TYR A 145 -5.23 -12.67 -14.53
C TYR A 145 -5.13 -11.17 -14.20
N LEU A 146 -5.73 -10.31 -15.03
CA LEU A 146 -5.62 -8.85 -14.95
C LEU A 146 -6.98 -8.14 -14.83
N ALA A 147 -8.08 -8.85 -14.60
CA ALA A 147 -9.40 -8.24 -14.42
C ALA A 147 -9.42 -7.21 -13.28
N GLU A 148 -8.69 -7.49 -12.20
CA GLU A 148 -8.56 -6.62 -11.02
C GLU A 148 -7.99 -5.23 -11.34
N THR A 149 -7.15 -5.15 -12.37
CA THR A 149 -6.51 -3.90 -12.83
C THR A 149 -6.95 -3.50 -14.24
N TYR A 150 -8.04 -4.07 -14.72
CA TYR A 150 -8.63 -3.77 -16.03
C TYR A 150 -7.66 -3.98 -17.20
N GLY A 151 -6.76 -4.95 -17.08
CA GLY A 151 -5.72 -5.25 -18.08
C GLY A 151 -4.49 -4.34 -18.01
N VAL A 152 -4.39 -3.44 -17.02
CA VAL A 152 -3.19 -2.62 -16.79
C VAL A 152 -2.27 -3.35 -15.81
N MET A 153 -1.04 -3.68 -16.22
CA MET A 153 -0.09 -4.36 -15.36
C MET A 153 0.52 -3.37 -14.36
N ILE A 154 0.02 -3.35 -13.12
CA ILE A 154 0.41 -2.38 -12.09
C ILE A 154 1.41 -3.02 -11.12
N TYR A 155 1.32 -4.33 -10.94
CA TYR A 155 2.12 -5.09 -10.00
C TYR A 155 3.28 -5.81 -10.68
N GLN A 156 4.33 -6.08 -9.91
CA GLN A 156 5.44 -6.90 -10.38
C GLN A 156 4.99 -8.32 -10.69
N GLU A 157 4.04 -8.81 -9.90
CA GLU A 157 3.37 -10.09 -10.03
C GLU A 157 2.58 -10.18 -11.33
N ASP A 158 2.08 -9.07 -11.89
CA ASP A 158 1.37 -9.08 -13.17
C ASP A 158 2.31 -9.48 -14.32
N VAL A 159 3.59 -9.05 -14.27
CA VAL A 159 4.61 -9.48 -15.23
C VAL A 159 4.81 -10.99 -15.15
N ILE A 160 4.91 -11.52 -13.94
CA ILE A 160 5.12 -12.95 -13.70
C ILE A 160 3.89 -13.76 -14.16
N LYS A 161 2.67 -13.33 -13.79
CA LYS A 161 1.40 -13.97 -14.19
C LYS A 161 1.29 -14.08 -15.72
N VAL A 162 1.56 -12.97 -16.43
CA VAL A 162 1.46 -12.94 -17.90
C VAL A 162 2.54 -13.80 -18.54
N ALA A 163 3.79 -13.68 -18.10
CA ALA A 163 4.90 -14.49 -18.61
C ALA A 163 4.66 -15.99 -18.41
N HIS A 164 4.15 -16.39 -17.24
CA HIS A 164 3.88 -17.79 -16.96
C HIS A 164 2.65 -18.31 -17.72
N HIS A 165 1.49 -17.65 -17.58
CA HIS A 165 0.23 -18.20 -18.07
C HIS A 165 -0.07 -17.92 -19.54
N ILE A 166 0.51 -16.87 -20.11
CA ILE A 166 0.25 -16.46 -21.51
C ILE A 166 1.40 -16.87 -22.41
N VAL A 167 2.64 -16.65 -21.98
CA VAL A 167 3.84 -16.98 -22.77
C VAL A 167 4.29 -18.43 -22.55
N GLY A 168 3.95 -19.04 -21.41
CA GLY A 168 4.30 -20.41 -21.09
C GLY A 168 5.67 -20.58 -20.44
N LEU A 169 6.26 -19.50 -19.91
CA LEU A 169 7.49 -19.58 -19.13
C LEU A 169 7.25 -20.30 -17.81
N THR A 170 8.29 -20.91 -17.24
CA THR A 170 8.24 -21.36 -15.84
C THR A 170 8.18 -20.15 -14.89
N LEU A 171 7.76 -20.37 -13.64
CA LEU A 171 7.75 -19.28 -12.64
C LEU A 171 9.14 -18.70 -12.37
N GLU A 172 10.19 -19.54 -12.45
CA GLU A 172 11.58 -19.11 -12.30
C GLU A 172 12.02 -18.21 -13.46
N GLU A 173 11.76 -18.61 -14.70
CA GLU A 173 12.05 -17.81 -15.89
C GLU A 173 11.25 -16.50 -15.90
N ALA A 174 9.98 -16.54 -15.47
CA ALA A 174 9.13 -15.36 -15.37
C ALA A 174 9.66 -14.34 -14.33
N ASP A 175 10.15 -14.79 -13.18
CA ASP A 175 10.80 -13.89 -12.21
C ASP A 175 12.15 -13.38 -12.74
N LEU A 176 12.92 -14.22 -13.44
CA LEU A 176 14.17 -13.79 -14.08
C LEU A 176 13.92 -12.68 -15.11
N LEU A 177 12.89 -12.84 -15.95
CA LEU A 177 12.45 -11.83 -16.92
C LEU A 177 12.10 -10.53 -16.22
N ARG A 178 11.27 -10.58 -15.17
CA ARG A 178 10.89 -9.40 -14.39
C ARG A 178 12.11 -8.67 -13.82
N ARG A 179 13.12 -9.40 -13.34
CA ARG A 179 14.34 -8.80 -12.77
C ARG A 179 15.27 -8.18 -13.82
N ALA A 180 15.18 -8.60 -15.07
CA ALA A 180 15.98 -8.08 -16.16
C ALA A 180 15.43 -6.78 -16.76
N MET A 181 14.14 -6.50 -16.55
CA MET A 181 13.44 -5.27 -16.92
C MET A 181 13.64 -4.15 -15.88
#